data_AF-I1CUM0-F1
#
_entry.id   AF-I1CUM0-F1
#
_cell.length_a   1.000
_cell.length_b   1.000
_cell.length_c   1.000
_cell.angle_alpha   90.00
_cell.angle_beta   90.00
_cell.angle_gamma   90.00
#
_symmetry.space_group_name_H-M   'P 1'
#
loop_
_entity.id
_entity.type
_entity.pdbx_description
1 polymer ?
#
loop_
_entity_poly.entity_id
_entity_poly.type
_entity_poly.pdbx_seq_one_letter_code
_entity_poly.pdbx_strand_id
1 'polypeptide(L)'
;MFFALLAINGRFFGKVAEKSYQIQKTQQKTTTTNPVQNAASGIFTTILYINCGLTAALLSKIPFIGLALSFLMNCIITSYYCFEFKWVYFGWNIEQRLSYMEKHWSFFLGFGFPMTVLTFFLTFLRSSAIFNLVYPFFIIMAIFAVPRASTPYNQKLASGTNAQSEWTLPNRVPIFLLVRKLNDLVILVVRLVGGVRVIPEQKKDELKKE
;
A
#
# COMPACT_ATOMS: atom_id res chain seq x y z
N MET A 1 7.34 -27.28 4.09
CA MET A 1 6.56 -26.79 5.24
C MET A 1 6.28 -25.28 5.21
N PHE A 2 7.27 -24.41 5.00
CA PHE A 2 7.09 -22.94 5.02
C PHE A 2 6.01 -22.42 4.03
N PHE A 3 6.04 -22.87 2.78
CA PHE A 3 5.04 -22.45 1.77
C PHE A 3 3.61 -22.94 2.07
N ALA A 4 3.45 -24.09 2.71
CA ALA A 4 2.14 -24.60 3.12
C ALA A 4 1.56 -23.75 4.27
N LEU A 5 2.40 -23.38 5.25
CA LEU A 5 2.03 -22.45 6.32
C LEU A 5 1.64 -21.07 5.77
N LEU A 6 2.38 -20.57 4.77
CA LEU A 6 2.05 -19.31 4.09
C LEU A 6 0.67 -19.36 3.42
N ALA A 7 0.35 -20.47 2.73
CA ALA A 7 -0.95 -20.64 2.08
C ALA A 7 -2.12 -20.73 3.07
N ILE A 8 -1.91 -21.44 4.19
CA ILE A 8 -2.91 -21.55 5.28
C ILE A 8 -3.12 -20.19 5.93
N ASN A 9 -2.04 -19.46 6.23
CA ASN A 9 -2.09 -18.11 6.80
C ASN A 9 -2.81 -17.14 5.87
N GLY A 10 -2.53 -17.17 4.56
CA GLY A 10 -3.24 -16.35 3.57
C GLY A 10 -4.75 -16.58 3.58
N ARG A 11 -5.19 -17.84 3.64
CA ARG A 11 -6.63 -18.17 3.75
C ARG A 11 -7.23 -17.70 5.09
N PHE A 12 -6.48 -17.79 6.18
CA PHE A 12 -6.92 -17.32 7.49
C PHE A 12 -7.08 -15.80 7.51
N PHE A 13 -6.08 -15.05 7.02
CA PHE A 13 -6.13 -13.59 6.95
C PHE A 13 -7.28 -13.09 6.08
N GLY A 14 -7.54 -13.75 4.95
CA GLY A 14 -8.71 -13.46 4.11
C GLY A 14 -10.03 -13.61 4.86
N LYS A 15 -10.19 -14.68 5.66
CA LYS A 15 -11.41 -14.88 6.48
C LYS A 15 -11.55 -13.85 7.59
N VAL A 16 -10.46 -13.50 8.27
CA VAL A 16 -10.46 -12.46 9.31
C VAL A 16 -10.86 -11.12 8.71
N ALA A 17 -10.30 -10.78 7.54
CA ALA A 17 -10.65 -9.56 6.82
C ALA A 17 -12.13 -9.56 6.41
N GLU A 18 -12.65 -10.68 5.90
CA GLU A 18 -14.05 -10.80 5.48
C GLU A 18 -15.02 -10.56 6.66
N LYS A 19 -14.78 -11.20 7.81
CA LYS A 19 -15.63 -11.06 8.99
C LYS A 19 -15.58 -9.64 9.56
N SER A 20 -14.39 -9.07 9.65
CA SER A 20 -14.20 -7.69 10.10
C SER A 20 -14.88 -6.69 9.16
N TYR A 21 -14.80 -6.95 7.86
CA TYR A 21 -15.47 -6.15 6.85
C TYR A 21 -16.98 -6.26 6.95
N GLN A 22 -17.55 -7.45 7.13
CA GLN A 22 -19.00 -7.65 7.32
C GLN A 22 -19.56 -6.83 8.50
N ILE A 23 -18.81 -6.75 9.61
CA ILE A 23 -19.17 -5.93 10.78
C ILE A 23 -19.15 -4.43 10.43
N GLN A 24 -18.18 -4.00 9.64
CA GLN A 24 -18.13 -2.62 9.14
C GLN A 24 -19.18 -2.33 8.05
N LYS A 25 -19.59 -3.34 7.27
CA LYS A 25 -20.47 -3.23 6.10
C LYS A 25 -21.89 -2.77 6.43
N THR A 26 -22.31 -2.90 7.69
CA THR A 26 -23.49 -2.20 8.23
C THR A 26 -23.44 -0.68 7.96
N GLN A 27 -22.28 -0.12 7.60
CA GLN A 27 -22.06 1.29 7.30
C GLN A 27 -21.70 1.61 5.81
N GLN A 28 -21.37 0.65 4.92
CA GLN A 28 -20.92 0.97 3.53
C GLN A 28 -21.29 -0.08 2.45
N LYS A 29 -21.71 0.40 1.27
CA LYS A 29 -22.13 -0.36 0.07
C LYS A 29 -20.95 -1.10 -0.60
N THR A 30 -21.13 -2.36 -0.97
CA THR A 30 -20.18 -3.11 -1.82
C THR A 30 -20.38 -2.83 -3.31
N THR A 31 -19.27 -2.56 -3.99
CA THR A 31 -19.17 -2.58 -5.46
C THR A 31 -18.85 -4.02 -5.91
N THR A 32 -19.64 -4.56 -6.84
CA THR A 32 -19.38 -5.86 -7.48
C THR A 32 -18.17 -5.75 -8.42
N THR A 33 -17.06 -6.41 -8.12
CA THR A 33 -15.90 -6.48 -9.04
C THR A 33 -15.83 -7.83 -9.75
N ASN A 34 -15.41 -7.79 -11.02
CA ASN A 34 -15.26 -8.97 -11.86
C ASN A 34 -14.07 -9.84 -11.40
N PRO A 35 -14.17 -11.19 -11.46
CA PRO A 35 -13.11 -12.09 -11.01
C PRO A 35 -11.77 -11.90 -11.77
N VAL A 36 -11.82 -11.53 -13.06
CA VAL A 36 -10.64 -11.25 -13.88
C VAL A 36 -9.92 -9.98 -13.42
N GLN A 37 -10.67 -8.95 -13.01
CA GLN A 37 -10.09 -7.72 -12.45
C GLN A 37 -9.37 -7.98 -11.12
N ASN A 38 -9.92 -8.87 -10.29
CA ASN A 38 -9.27 -9.26 -9.03
C ASN A 38 -7.95 -10.00 -9.29
N ALA A 39 -7.91 -10.93 -10.25
CA ALA A 39 -6.68 -11.65 -10.60
C ALA A 39 -5.57 -10.71 -11.13
N ALA A 40 -5.91 -9.82 -12.06
CA ALA A 40 -4.97 -8.83 -12.59
C ALA A 40 -4.45 -7.90 -11.48
N SER A 41 -5.34 -7.43 -10.60
CA SER A 41 -4.96 -6.56 -9.48
C SER A 41 -3.97 -7.21 -8.50
N GLY A 42 -4.09 -8.53 -8.27
CA GLY A 42 -3.16 -9.29 -7.44
C GLY A 42 -1.76 -9.39 -8.05
N ILE A 43 -1.67 -9.59 -9.38
CA ILE A 43 -0.39 -9.63 -10.10
C ILE A 43 0.29 -8.26 -10.03
N PHE A 44 -0.43 -7.18 -10.34
CA PHE A 44 0.13 -5.82 -10.27
C PHE A 44 0.58 -5.45 -8.85
N THR A 45 -0.18 -5.86 -7.84
CA THR A 45 0.18 -5.63 -6.44
C THR A 45 1.43 -6.43 -6.04
N THR A 46 1.57 -7.66 -6.52
CA THR A 46 2.78 -8.47 -6.30
C THR A 46 4.01 -7.81 -6.93
N ILE A 47 3.90 -7.36 -8.18
CA ILE A 47 4.98 -6.62 -8.87
C ILE A 47 5.35 -5.35 -8.10
N LEU A 48 4.34 -4.63 -7.61
CA LEU A 48 4.54 -3.44 -6.79
C LEU A 48 5.35 -3.75 -5.52
N TYR A 49 5.02 -4.82 -4.79
CA TYR A 49 5.77 -5.21 -3.60
C TYR A 49 7.23 -5.56 -3.90
N ILE A 50 7.48 -6.28 -5.00
CA ILE A 50 8.84 -6.61 -5.43
C ILE A 50 9.63 -5.32 -5.73
N ASN A 51 9.05 -4.40 -6.50
CA ASN A 51 9.69 -3.12 -6.80
C ASN A 51 9.91 -2.25 -5.56
N CYS A 52 8.97 -2.26 -4.61
CA CYS A 52 9.10 -1.57 -3.33
C CYS A 52 10.22 -2.18 -2.47
N GLY A 53 10.35 -3.51 -2.44
CA GLY A 53 11.42 -4.20 -1.74
C GLY A 53 12.80 -3.90 -2.32
N LEU A 54 12.91 -3.92 -3.66
CA LEU A 54 14.14 -3.54 -4.36
C LEU A 54 14.51 -2.07 -4.09
N THR A 55 13.53 -1.19 -4.12
CA THR A 55 13.68 0.22 -3.76
C THR A 55 14.21 0.39 -2.33
N ALA A 56 13.61 -0.29 -1.35
CA ALA A 56 14.03 -0.23 0.04
C ALA A 56 15.46 -0.76 0.24
N ALA A 57 15.85 -1.80 -0.52
CA ALA A 57 17.21 -2.33 -0.52
C ALA A 57 18.21 -1.34 -1.13
N LEU A 58 17.88 -0.70 -2.26
CA LEU A 58 18.71 0.34 -2.87
C LEU A 58 18.88 1.55 -1.96
N LEU A 59 17.80 2.00 -1.31
CA LEU A 59 17.85 3.09 -0.33
C LEU A 59 18.78 2.76 0.82
N SER A 60 18.81 1.52 1.31
CA SER A 60 19.69 1.11 2.40
C SER A 60 21.19 1.21 2.08
N LYS A 61 21.55 1.26 0.79
CA LYS A 61 22.93 1.44 0.33
C LYS A 61 23.42 2.89 0.39
N ILE A 62 22.52 3.86 0.60
CA ILE A 62 22.89 5.27 0.71
C ILE A 62 23.51 5.51 2.10
N PRO A 63 24.74 6.05 2.19
CA PRO A 63 25.37 6.33 3.49
C PRO A 63 24.59 7.39 4.28
N PHE A 64 24.63 7.30 5.62
CA PHE A 64 23.97 8.18 6.59
C PHE A 64 22.43 8.14 6.63
N ILE A 65 21.74 8.42 5.53
CA ILE A 65 20.27 8.54 5.51
C ILE A 65 19.55 7.26 5.05
N GLY A 66 20.28 6.35 4.40
CA GLY A 66 19.69 5.20 3.71
C GLY A 66 18.93 4.24 4.62
N LEU A 67 19.42 4.03 5.84
CA LEU A 67 18.76 3.18 6.82
C LEU A 67 17.39 3.74 7.23
N ALA A 68 17.34 5.05 7.54
CA ALA A 68 16.10 5.73 7.90
C ALA A 68 15.11 5.70 6.74
N LEU A 69 15.57 5.99 5.53
CA LEU A 69 14.72 6.02 4.34
C LEU A 69 14.18 4.61 3.98
N SER A 70 15.01 3.57 4.14
CA SER A 70 14.58 2.17 3.98
C SER A 70 13.55 1.77 5.04
N PHE A 71 13.75 2.18 6.30
CA PHE A 71 12.80 1.95 7.38
C PHE A 71 11.45 2.63 7.11
N LEU A 72 11.45 3.90 6.68
CA LEU A 72 10.22 4.62 6.32
C LEU A 72 9.48 3.95 5.16
N MET A 73 10.21 3.49 4.14
CA MET A 73 9.61 2.76 3.03
C MET A 73 8.96 1.44 3.50
N ASN A 74 9.61 0.71 4.42
CA ASN A 74 9.04 -0.51 5.00
C ASN A 74 7.77 -0.24 5.83
N CYS A 75 7.69 0.89 6.55
CA CYS A 75 6.47 1.31 7.25
C CYS A 75 5.30 1.46 6.27
N ILE A 76 5.56 2.16 5.17
CA ILE A 76 4.56 2.42 4.15
C ILE A 76 4.09 1.12 3.45
N ILE A 77 5.02 0.23 3.11
CA ILE A 77 4.70 -1.09 2.51
C ILE A 77 3.87 -1.94 3.47
N THR A 78 4.28 -2.02 4.74
CA THR A 78 3.59 -2.80 5.77
C THR A 78 2.16 -2.32 5.97
N SER A 79 1.97 -0.99 5.96
CA SER A 79 0.64 -0.40 6.03
C SER A 79 -0.19 -0.70 4.77
N TYR A 80 0.39 -0.61 3.56
CA TYR A 80 -0.30 -0.94 2.33
C TYR A 80 -0.84 -2.38 2.35
N TYR A 81 -0.03 -3.32 2.84
CA TYR A 81 -0.39 -4.73 2.95
C TYR A 81 -1.64 -4.95 3.81
N CYS A 82 -1.74 -4.25 4.96
CA CYS A 82 -2.91 -4.33 5.84
C CYS A 82 -4.18 -3.73 5.21
N PHE A 83 -4.03 -2.61 4.49
CA PHE A 83 -5.15 -1.90 3.88
C PHE A 83 -5.60 -2.47 2.52
N GLU A 84 -4.77 -3.30 1.89
CA GLU A 84 -5.09 -3.96 0.62
C GLU A 84 -6.42 -4.70 0.71
N PHE A 85 -6.64 -5.48 1.79
CA PHE A 85 -7.89 -6.21 1.98
C PHE A 85 -9.11 -5.28 1.97
N LYS A 86 -9.03 -4.16 2.70
CA LYS A 86 -10.12 -3.17 2.74
C LYS A 86 -10.44 -2.62 1.36
N TRP A 87 -9.41 -2.23 0.59
CA TRP A 87 -9.62 -1.67 -0.74
C TRP A 87 -10.04 -2.69 -1.79
N VAL A 88 -9.62 -3.95 -1.64
CA VAL A 88 -10.12 -5.07 -2.46
C VAL A 88 -11.62 -5.25 -2.22
N TYR A 89 -12.10 -5.18 -0.97
CA TYR A 89 -13.54 -5.24 -0.68
C TYR A 89 -14.34 -4.02 -1.20
N PHE A 90 -13.69 -2.85 -1.30
CA PHE A 90 -14.27 -1.68 -1.95
C PHE A 90 -14.21 -1.72 -3.49
N GLY A 91 -13.51 -2.70 -4.06
CA GLY A 91 -13.34 -2.83 -5.50
C GLY A 91 -12.46 -1.74 -6.12
N TRP A 92 -11.54 -1.16 -5.35
CA TRP A 92 -10.66 -0.09 -5.86
C TRP A 92 -9.60 -0.65 -6.80
N ASN A 93 -9.30 0.09 -7.87
CA ASN A 93 -8.19 -0.21 -8.77
C ASN A 93 -6.83 0.12 -8.11
N ILE A 94 -5.76 -0.47 -8.63
CA ILE A 94 -4.38 -0.26 -8.11
C ILE A 94 -4.00 1.23 -8.06
N GLU A 95 -4.27 1.98 -9.13
CA GLU A 95 -3.96 3.43 -9.19
C GLU A 95 -4.76 4.23 -8.16
N GLN A 96 -6.00 3.84 -7.89
CA GLN A 96 -6.83 4.48 -6.85
C GLN A 96 -6.23 4.23 -5.47
N ARG A 97 -5.77 3.00 -5.19
CA ARG A 97 -5.12 2.63 -3.93
C ARG A 97 -3.83 3.43 -3.72
N LEU A 98 -2.99 3.55 -4.74
CA LEU A 98 -1.73 4.31 -4.68
C LEU A 98 -1.99 5.80 -4.47
N SER A 99 -2.89 6.39 -5.27
CA SER A 99 -3.21 7.81 -5.15
C SER A 99 -3.84 8.15 -3.79
N TYR A 100 -4.64 7.23 -3.25
CA TYR A 100 -5.20 7.38 -1.91
C TYR A 100 -4.10 7.33 -0.86
N MET A 101 -3.14 6.42 -0.98
CA MET A 101 -2.02 6.36 -0.05
C MET A 101 -1.10 7.58 -0.12
N GLU A 102 -0.76 8.08 -1.32
CA GLU A 102 0.06 9.28 -1.49
C GLU A 102 -0.56 10.53 -0.85
N LYS A 103 -1.90 10.65 -0.84
CA LYS A 103 -2.63 11.74 -0.18
C LYS A 103 -2.62 11.63 1.36
N HIS A 104 -2.65 10.42 1.90
CA HIS A 104 -2.75 10.16 3.34
C HIS A 104 -1.46 9.54 3.88
N TRP A 105 -0.33 9.87 3.26
CA TRP A 105 0.97 9.23 3.49
C TRP A 105 1.40 9.26 4.97
N SER A 106 1.13 10.36 5.67
CA SER A 106 1.48 10.54 7.08
C SER A 106 0.78 9.54 7.99
N PHE A 107 -0.51 9.29 7.75
CA PHE A 107 -1.29 8.28 8.47
C PHE A 107 -0.74 6.88 8.21
N PHE A 108 -0.46 6.53 6.96
CA PHE A 108 0.04 5.19 6.61
C PHE A 108 1.45 4.93 7.15
N LEU A 109 2.30 5.96 7.19
CA LEU A 109 3.61 5.89 7.81
C LEU A 109 3.48 5.61 9.31
N GLY A 110 2.62 6.34 10.03
CA GLY A 110 2.38 6.14 11.45
C GLY A 110 1.72 4.79 11.77
N PHE A 111 0.78 4.33 10.94
CA PHE A 111 0.12 3.04 11.10
C PHE A 111 1.09 1.86 10.94
N GLY A 112 1.98 1.91 9.93
CA GLY A 112 2.96 0.87 9.68
C GLY A 112 4.13 0.84 10.66
N PHE A 113 4.46 2.00 11.26
CA PHE A 113 5.61 2.17 12.16
C PHE A 113 5.72 1.09 13.25
N PRO A 114 4.72 0.85 14.12
CA PRO A 114 4.85 -0.15 15.19
C PRO A 114 5.14 -1.56 14.66
N MET A 115 4.51 -1.95 13.55
CA MET A 115 4.72 -3.26 12.95
C MET A 115 6.12 -3.37 12.33
N THR A 116 6.61 -2.29 11.71
CA THR A 116 7.97 -2.24 11.15
C THR A 116 9.04 -2.23 12.23
N VAL A 117 8.86 -1.53 13.36
CA VAL A 117 9.78 -1.60 14.50
C VAL A 117 9.94 -3.04 15.01
N LEU A 118 8.84 -3.79 15.11
CA LEU A 118 8.86 -5.18 15.58
C LEU A 118 9.56 -6.14 14.62
N THR A 119 9.62 -5.82 13.33
CA THR A 119 10.05 -6.76 12.27
C THR A 119 11.39 -6.39 11.64
N PHE A 120 11.74 -5.11 11.57
CA PHE A 120 12.89 -4.60 10.81
C PHE A 120 14.25 -4.95 11.42
N PHE A 121 14.37 -4.99 12.75
CA PHE A 121 15.63 -5.31 13.44
C PHE A 121 15.89 -6.81 13.63
N LEU A 122 14.98 -7.66 13.14
CA LEU A 122 15.03 -9.10 13.38
C LEU A 122 15.48 -9.87 12.13
N THR A 123 16.07 -11.04 12.35
CA THR A 123 16.39 -11.98 11.25
C THR A 123 15.11 -12.39 10.52
N PHE A 124 15.20 -12.62 9.20
CA PHE A 124 14.09 -12.96 8.31
C PHE A 124 13.08 -13.96 8.90
N LEU A 125 13.56 -15.07 9.48
CA LEU A 125 12.69 -16.10 10.07
C LEU A 125 11.89 -15.57 11.26
N ARG A 126 12.53 -14.84 12.18
CA ARG A 126 11.89 -14.28 13.37
C ARG A 126 10.94 -13.14 13.02
N SER A 127 11.36 -12.30 12.07
CA SER A 127 10.56 -11.23 11.50
C SER A 127 9.27 -11.77 10.87
N SER A 128 9.36 -12.83 10.06
CA SER A 128 8.19 -13.49 9.44
C SER A 128 7.24 -14.12 10.47
N ALA A 129 7.77 -14.72 11.53
CA ALA A 129 6.95 -15.30 12.59
C ALA A 129 6.14 -14.23 13.36
N ILE A 130 6.80 -13.15 13.78
CA ILE A 130 6.16 -12.04 14.49
C ILE A 130 5.18 -11.32 13.58
N PHE A 131 5.56 -11.10 12.32
CA PHE A 131 4.69 -10.54 11.30
C PHE A 131 3.38 -11.33 11.20
N ASN A 132 3.44 -12.65 11.02
CA ASN A 132 2.23 -13.49 10.89
C ASN A 132 1.34 -13.46 12.15
N LEU A 133 1.93 -13.32 13.33
CA LEU A 133 1.18 -13.27 14.59
C LEU A 133 0.46 -11.93 14.77
N VAL A 134 1.13 -10.83 14.45
CA VAL A 134 0.65 -9.46 14.65
C VAL A 134 -0.27 -9.00 13.51
N TYR A 135 -0.04 -9.50 12.30
CA TYR A 135 -0.76 -9.11 11.10
C TYR A 135 -2.30 -9.15 11.18
N PRO A 136 -2.97 -10.20 11.72
CA PRO A 136 -4.43 -10.23 11.76
C PRO A 136 -5.02 -9.08 12.59
N PHE A 137 -4.34 -8.64 13.66
CA PHE A 137 -4.78 -7.50 14.46
C PHE A 137 -4.70 -6.20 13.66
N PHE A 138 -3.63 -6.03 12.88
CA PHE A 138 -3.46 -4.87 12.01
C PHE A 138 -4.48 -4.85 10.86
N ILE A 139 -4.87 -6.00 10.29
CA ILE A 139 -5.96 -6.06 9.31
C ILE A 139 -7.27 -5.54 9.91
N ILE A 140 -7.62 -6.00 11.12
CA ILE A 140 -8.84 -5.56 11.80
C ILE A 140 -8.80 -4.04 11.99
N MET A 141 -7.69 -3.50 12.52
CA MET A 141 -7.51 -2.06 12.69
C MET A 141 -7.60 -1.31 11.35
N ALA A 142 -6.99 -1.83 10.28
CA ALA A 142 -7.03 -1.20 8.96
C ALA A 142 -8.45 -1.13 8.38
N ILE A 143 -9.25 -2.18 8.58
CA ILE A 143 -10.66 -2.20 8.20
C ILE A 143 -11.41 -1.09 8.92
N PHE A 144 -11.32 -0.99 10.25
CA PHE A 144 -12.01 0.05 11.01
C PHE A 144 -11.44 1.47 10.83
N ALA A 145 -10.16 1.62 10.48
CA ALA A 145 -9.50 2.91 10.35
C ALA A 145 -10.06 3.76 9.20
N VAL A 146 -10.27 5.05 9.44
CA VAL A 146 -10.59 6.04 8.41
C VAL A 146 -9.42 7.01 8.30
N PRO A 147 -8.49 6.79 7.35
CA PRO A 147 -7.34 7.66 7.14
C PRO A 147 -7.81 9.09 6.87
N ARG A 148 -7.29 10.06 7.63
CA ARG A 148 -7.53 11.49 7.43
C ARG A 148 -6.43 12.10 6.58
N ALA A 149 -6.78 13.08 5.74
CA ALA A 149 -5.82 13.70 4.85
C ALA A 149 -4.66 14.34 5.64
N SER A 150 -3.44 14.26 5.09
CA SER A 150 -2.22 14.76 5.74
C SER A 150 -2.21 16.28 5.95
N THR A 151 -3.03 16.99 5.18
CA THR A 151 -3.22 18.45 5.32
C THR A 151 -4.54 18.71 6.02
N PRO A 152 -4.56 19.51 7.09
CA PRO A 152 -5.78 19.75 7.84
C PRO A 152 -6.60 20.94 7.28
N TYR A 153 -6.20 21.52 6.14
CA TYR A 153 -6.90 22.64 5.49
C TYR A 153 -8.38 22.27 5.25
N ASN A 154 -9.31 23.02 5.85
CA ASN A 154 -10.76 22.79 5.90
C ASN A 154 -11.25 21.53 6.65
N GLN A 155 -10.42 20.88 7.47
CA GLN A 155 -10.91 19.87 8.42
C GLN A 155 -11.45 20.57 9.68
N LYS A 156 -12.71 20.29 10.03
CA LYS A 156 -13.25 20.61 11.35
C LYS A 156 -12.52 19.76 12.39
N LEU A 157 -11.80 20.40 13.31
CA LEU A 157 -11.33 19.70 14.50
C LEU A 157 -12.50 19.32 15.40
N ALA A 158 -12.26 18.39 16.33
CA ALA A 158 -13.18 18.12 17.43
C ALA A 158 -13.53 19.39 18.25
N SER A 159 -12.64 20.38 18.22
CA SER A 159 -12.81 21.72 18.80
C SER A 159 -13.79 22.63 18.03
N GLY A 160 -14.30 22.23 16.85
CA GLY A 160 -15.21 23.03 16.02
C GLY A 160 -14.54 24.15 15.22
N THR A 161 -13.27 24.48 15.49
CA THR A 161 -12.44 25.40 14.72
C THR A 161 -11.87 24.74 13.46
N ASN A 162 -11.66 25.54 12.41
CA ASN A 162 -10.92 25.10 11.23
C ASN A 162 -9.45 24.93 11.59
N ALA A 163 -8.82 23.85 11.15
CA ALA A 163 -7.41 23.66 11.41
C ALA A 163 -6.58 24.72 10.69
N GLN A 164 -5.81 25.47 11.47
CA GLN A 164 -4.75 26.34 11.00
C GLN A 164 -3.44 25.60 11.27
N SER A 165 -2.63 25.35 10.24
CA SER A 165 -1.32 24.71 10.42
C SER A 165 -0.22 25.72 10.14
N GLU A 166 0.58 26.06 11.16
CA GLU A 166 1.82 26.83 11.02
C GLU A 166 2.94 26.01 10.34
N TRP A 167 2.88 24.68 10.44
CA TRP A 167 3.83 23.76 9.81
C TRP A 167 3.14 22.93 8.72
N THR A 168 3.46 23.21 7.45
CA THR A 168 2.81 22.58 6.28
C THR A 168 3.54 21.32 5.86
N LEU A 169 2.95 20.15 6.11
CA LEU A 169 3.39 18.91 5.48
C LEU A 169 2.94 18.89 4.00
N PRO A 170 3.73 18.30 3.08
CA PRO A 170 3.33 18.17 1.68
C PRO A 170 2.00 17.40 1.56
N ASN A 171 1.04 17.99 0.85
CA ASN A 171 -0.31 17.42 0.68
C ASN A 171 -0.30 16.06 -0.04
N ARG A 172 0.71 15.83 -0.88
CA ARG A 172 1.02 14.50 -1.42
C ARG A 172 2.51 14.31 -1.47
N VAL A 173 2.97 13.17 -0.96
CA VAL A 173 4.34 12.72 -1.21
C VAL A 173 4.24 11.60 -2.23
N PRO A 174 4.88 11.74 -3.41
CA PRO A 174 4.87 10.70 -4.41
C PRO A 174 5.85 9.60 -4.03
N ILE A 175 5.55 8.86 -2.96
CA ILE A 175 6.38 7.75 -2.45
C ILE A 175 6.55 6.68 -3.53
N PHE A 176 5.51 6.47 -4.34
CA PHE A 176 5.53 5.52 -5.45
C PHE A 176 6.08 6.09 -6.74
N LEU A 177 6.55 7.34 -6.81
CA LEU A 177 7.24 7.83 -8.01
C LEU A 177 8.48 6.99 -8.30
N LEU A 178 9.20 6.56 -7.26
CA LEU A 178 10.38 5.72 -7.44
C LEU A 178 10.01 4.33 -7.97
N VAL A 179 8.90 3.78 -7.47
CA VAL A 179 8.34 2.50 -7.94
C VAL A 179 7.80 2.61 -9.36
N ARG A 180 7.14 3.72 -9.72
CA ARG A 180 6.69 4.02 -11.10
C ARG A 180 7.87 4.18 -12.04
N LYS A 181 8.92 4.92 -11.64
CA LYS A 181 10.18 5.05 -12.41
C LYS A 181 10.84 3.70 -12.67
N LEU A 182 10.87 2.82 -11.67
CA LEU A 182 11.39 1.46 -11.82
C LEU A 182 10.49 0.60 -12.72
N ASN A 183 9.17 0.71 -12.59
CA ASN A 183 8.24 -0.01 -13.45
C ASN A 183 8.34 0.46 -14.91
N ASP A 184 8.49 1.76 -15.14
CA ASP A 184 8.74 2.35 -16.47
C ASP A 184 10.08 1.87 -17.04
N LEU A 185 11.11 1.75 -16.20
CA LEU A 185 12.40 1.19 -16.58
C LEU A 185 12.28 -0.29 -16.95
N VAL A 186 11.54 -1.08 -16.18
CA VAL A 186 11.27 -2.50 -16.49
C VAL A 186 10.50 -2.64 -17.80
N ILE A 187 9.47 -1.82 -18.02
CA ILE A 187 8.72 -1.80 -19.29
C ILE A 187 9.63 -1.38 -20.45
N LEU A 188 10.54 -0.41 -20.24
CA LEU A 188 11.51 0.00 -21.25
C LEU A 188 12.48 -1.14 -21.56
N VAL A 189 13.00 -1.84 -20.56
CA VAL A 189 13.87 -3.02 -20.73
C VAL A 189 13.11 -4.14 -21.44
N VAL A 190 11.85 -4.42 -21.09
CA VAL A 190 11.02 -5.41 -21.78
C VAL A 190 10.73 -5.01 -23.22
N ARG A 191 10.54 -3.72 -23.50
CA ARG A 191 10.40 -3.21 -24.89
C ARG A 191 11.70 -3.33 -25.67
N LEU A 192 12.84 -3.08 -25.02
CA LEU A 192 14.16 -3.07 -25.63
C LEU A 192 14.69 -4.48 -25.88
N VAL A 193 14.39 -5.42 -24.98
CA VAL A 193 14.75 -6.84 -25.08
C VAL A 193 13.72 -7.64 -25.88
N GLY A 194 12.43 -7.29 -25.77
CA GLY A 194 11.33 -8.06 -26.36
C GLY A 194 10.79 -7.51 -27.68
N GLY A 195 11.14 -6.29 -28.11
CA GLY A 195 10.64 -5.68 -29.35
C GLY A 195 9.12 -5.40 -29.38
N VAL A 196 8.37 -5.73 -28.32
CA VAL A 196 6.90 -5.58 -28.26
C VAL A 196 6.54 -4.19 -27.74
N ARG A 197 5.86 -3.41 -28.58
CA ARG A 197 5.28 -2.10 -28.23
C ARG A 197 4.02 -2.26 -27.37
N VAL A 198 4.16 -2.28 -26.05
CA VAL A 198 3.01 -2.13 -25.14
C VAL A 198 2.75 -0.65 -24.92
N ILE A 199 1.63 -0.12 -25.43
CA ILE A 199 1.25 1.30 -25.29
C ILE A 199 0.90 1.60 -23.82
N PRO A 200 1.47 2.64 -23.19
CA PRO A 200 1.19 2.98 -21.80
C PRO A 200 -0.25 3.48 -21.63
N GLU A 201 -0.92 3.05 -20.55
CA GLU A 201 -2.33 3.36 -20.27
C GLU A 201 -2.65 4.85 -20.18
N GLN A 202 -1.66 5.71 -19.88
CA GLN A 202 -1.88 7.16 -19.82
C GLN A 202 -2.35 7.76 -21.16
N LYS A 203 -2.08 7.11 -22.29
CA LYS A 203 -2.55 7.55 -23.61
C LYS A 203 -3.98 7.10 -23.95
N LYS A 204 -4.54 6.12 -23.22
CA LYS A 204 -5.93 5.67 -23.44
C LYS A 204 -6.97 6.65 -22.87
N ASP A 205 -6.61 7.41 -21.84
CA ASP A 205 -7.51 8.39 -21.24
C ASP A 205 -7.58 9.72 -22.04
N GLU A 206 -6.53 10.04 -22.81
CA GLU A 206 -6.55 11.17 -23.75
C GLU A 206 -7.32 10.84 -25.04
N LEU A 207 -7.24 9.60 -25.54
CA LEU A 207 -7.91 9.17 -26.78
C LEU A 207 -9.42 8.88 -26.62
N LYS A 208 -9.96 8.96 -25.40
CA LYS A 208 -11.40 8.81 -25.11
C LYS A 208 -12.14 10.14 -24.94
N LYS A 209 -11.42 11.26 -25.10
CA LYS A 209 -11.95 12.63 -24.98
C LYS A 209 -11.91 13.41 -26.29
N GLU A 210 -11.50 12.78 -27.39
CA GLU A 210 -11.75 13.24 -28.76
C GLU A 210 -12.86 12.41 -29.41
#